data_AF-A0A2E0T7A6-F1
#
_entry.id   AF-A0A2E0T7A6-F1
#
_cell.length_a   1.000
_cell.length_b   1.000
_cell.length_c   1.000
_cell.angle_alpha   90.00
_cell.angle_beta   90.00
_cell.angle_gamma   90.00
#
_symmetry.space_group_name_H-M   'P 1'
#
loop_
_entity.id
_entity.type
_entity.pdbx_description
1 polymer ?
#
loop_
_entity_poly.entity_id
_entity_poly.type
_entity_poly.pdbx_seq_one_letter_code
_entity_poly.pdbx_strand_id
1 'polypeptide(L)'
;MIKYIYPGLVAGLITGLLVTLFNLFFVQPLIIEAELLELSSAGLLHEHLHAGDEGSSLVNERNFLTLLVNIAMSVAFSLIIIGFYYIRYGFGDTRNLLKVTFSGFIVFFLLPKIFILPQLPGQSLGNTTFMQIIWILSTLGLIVALAISDRMSYFSERLLLLLSIFIISIFVLLNADLVMYKTDPLHSAFIYYTFISNLILWTLLYLNLNYFIKD
;
A
#
# COMPACT_ATOMS: atom_id res chain seq x y z
N MET A 1 -9.81 14.89 -21.12
CA MET A 1 -9.82 13.77 -20.16
C MET A 1 -9.68 12.41 -20.84
N ILE A 2 -10.54 12.06 -21.81
CA ILE A 2 -10.54 10.73 -22.47
C ILE A 2 -9.19 10.35 -23.08
N LYS A 3 -8.47 11.30 -23.71
CA LYS A 3 -7.12 11.04 -24.27
C LYS A 3 -6.07 10.60 -23.26
N TYR A 4 -6.27 10.86 -21.96
CA TYR A 4 -5.32 10.52 -20.89
C TYR A 4 -5.66 9.22 -20.15
N ILE A 5 -6.79 8.58 -20.49
CA ILE A 5 -7.13 7.26 -19.96
C ILE A 5 -6.11 6.22 -20.47
N TYR A 6 -5.74 6.30 -21.75
CA TYR A 6 -4.77 5.37 -22.36
C TYR A 6 -3.39 5.43 -21.67
N PRO A 7 -2.74 6.61 -21.50
CA PRO A 7 -1.54 6.75 -20.67
C PRO A 7 -1.68 6.16 -19.27
N GLY A 8 -2.82 6.38 -18.61
CA GLY A 8 -3.11 5.84 -17.29
C GLY A 8 -3.12 4.31 -17.25
N LEU A 9 -3.80 3.68 -18.21
CA LEU A 9 -3.88 2.22 -18.32
C LEU A 9 -2.49 1.61 -18.58
N VAL A 10 -1.73 2.16 -19.52
CA VAL A 10 -0.39 1.64 -19.88
C VAL A 10 0.59 1.82 -18.73
N ALA A 11 0.63 3.00 -18.10
CA ALA A 11 1.48 3.26 -16.95
C ALA A 11 1.18 2.32 -15.77
N GLY A 12 -0.10 2.08 -15.50
CA GLY A 12 -0.55 1.18 -14.46
C GLY A 12 -0.18 -0.27 -14.75
N LEU A 13 -0.36 -0.74 -15.99
CA LEU A 13 -0.01 -2.10 -16.41
C LEU A 13 1.50 -2.36 -16.26
N ILE A 14 2.34 -1.48 -16.79
CA ILE A 14 3.81 -1.61 -16.69
C ILE A 14 4.24 -1.60 -15.23
N THR A 15 3.69 -0.69 -14.42
CA THR A 15 4.00 -0.62 -12.99
C THR A 15 3.59 -1.90 -12.26
N GLY A 16 2.39 -2.43 -12.54
CA GLY A 16 1.90 -3.66 -11.92
C GLY A 16 2.75 -4.88 -12.24
N LEU A 17 3.25 -4.99 -13.48
CA LEU A 17 4.19 -6.05 -13.87
C LEU A 17 5.50 -5.96 -13.07
N LEU A 18 6.10 -4.77 -12.99
CA LEU A 18 7.37 -4.57 -12.29
C LEU A 18 7.25 -4.78 -10.76
N VAL A 19 6.18 -4.29 -10.15
CA VAL A 19 5.89 -4.50 -8.72
C VAL A 19 5.64 -5.98 -8.43
N THR A 20 5.03 -6.70 -9.37
CA THR A 20 4.85 -8.15 -9.22
C THR A 20 6.17 -8.89 -9.15
N LEU A 21 7.13 -8.56 -10.02
CA LEU A 21 8.47 -9.16 -9.94
C LEU A 21 9.09 -8.94 -8.56
N PHE A 22 9.02 -7.72 -8.04
CA PHE A 22 9.50 -7.43 -6.68
C PHE A 22 8.79 -8.27 -5.62
N ASN A 23 7.46 -8.37 -5.65
CA ASN A 23 6.71 -9.15 -4.67
C ASN A 23 7.05 -10.64 -4.75
N LEU A 24 7.22 -11.20 -5.95
CA LEU A 24 7.57 -12.62 -6.14
C LEU A 24 8.94 -12.96 -5.55
N PHE A 25 9.93 -12.05 -5.64
CA PHE A 25 11.29 -12.32 -5.15
C PHE A 25 11.52 -11.94 -3.69
N PHE A 26 10.81 -10.95 -3.15
CA PHE A 26 11.12 -10.39 -1.82
C PHE A 26 10.00 -10.54 -0.80
N VAL A 27 8.73 -10.57 -1.22
CA VAL A 27 7.59 -10.62 -0.29
C VAL A 27 7.06 -12.05 -0.17
N GLN A 28 6.88 -12.75 -1.29
CA GLN A 28 6.37 -14.12 -1.31
C GLN A 28 7.23 -15.12 -0.54
N PRO A 29 8.57 -15.09 -0.59
CA PRO A 29 9.37 -16.02 0.19
C PRO A 29 9.15 -15.87 1.71
N LEU A 30 8.94 -14.64 2.19
CA LEU A 30 8.66 -14.37 3.61
C LEU A 30 7.29 -14.89 4.05
N ILE A 31 6.32 -14.85 3.14
CA ILE A 31 4.98 -15.43 3.38
C ILE A 31 5.08 -16.94 3.50
N ILE A 32 5.80 -17.60 2.59
CA ILE A 32 6.00 -19.06 2.63
C ILE A 32 6.75 -19.45 3.92
N GLU A 33 7.77 -18.70 4.30
CA GLU A 33 8.51 -18.95 5.54
C GLU A 33 7.62 -18.83 6.78
N ALA A 34 6.74 -17.83 6.82
CA ALA A 34 5.76 -17.69 7.90
C ALA A 34 4.76 -18.86 7.93
N GLU A 35 4.21 -19.27 6.78
CA GLU A 35 3.30 -20.41 6.64
C GLU A 35 3.95 -21.71 7.15
N LEU A 36 5.22 -21.96 6.81
CA LEU A 36 5.96 -23.15 7.24
C LEU A 36 6.24 -23.16 8.75
N LEU A 37 6.54 -21.99 9.34
CA LEU A 37 6.74 -21.86 10.78
C LEU A 37 5.45 -22.14 11.56
N GLU A 38 4.31 -21.64 11.08
CA GLU A 38 3.00 -21.91 11.67
C GLU A 38 2.64 -23.40 11.59
N LEU A 39 2.81 -24.02 10.42
CA LEU A 39 2.61 -25.46 10.21
C LEU A 39 3.51 -26.31 11.13
N SER A 40 4.76 -25.89 11.31
CA SER A 40 5.70 -26.54 12.23
C SER A 40 5.25 -26.40 13.68
N SER A 41 4.79 -25.22 14.09
CA SER A 41 4.30 -24.97 15.45
C SER A 41 3.02 -25.75 15.77
N ALA A 42 2.18 -26.00 14.76
CA ALA A 42 0.97 -26.79 14.85
C ALA A 42 1.21 -28.31 14.73
N GLY A 43 2.44 -28.75 14.44
CA GLY A 43 2.78 -30.17 14.25
C GLY A 43 2.25 -30.80 12.95
N LEU A 44 1.79 -29.99 11.99
CA LEU A 44 1.15 -30.43 10.74
C LEU A 44 2.11 -30.48 9.54
N LEU A 45 3.38 -30.16 9.75
CA LEU A 45 4.37 -30.07 8.68
C LEU A 45 4.56 -31.38 7.89
N HIS A 46 4.42 -32.54 8.54
CA HIS A 46 4.56 -33.84 7.89
C HIS A 46 3.39 -34.16 6.94
N GLU A 47 2.18 -33.71 7.26
CA GLU A 47 0.97 -33.91 6.43
C GLU A 47 1.03 -33.04 5.17
N HIS A 48 1.53 -31.81 5.28
CA HIS A 48 1.71 -30.90 4.14
C HIS A 48 2.73 -31.41 3.10
N LEU A 49 3.80 -32.07 3.54
CA LEU A 49 4.84 -32.61 2.63
C LEU A 49 4.36 -33.77 1.76
N HIS A 50 3.32 -34.49 2.18
CA HIS A 50 2.75 -35.60 1.40
C HIS A 50 1.80 -35.13 0.28
N ALA A 51 1.40 -33.85 0.27
CA ALA A 51 0.52 -33.25 -0.75
C ALA A 51 1.28 -32.66 -1.97
N GLY A 52 2.49 -33.16 -2.26
CA GLY A 52 3.48 -32.50 -3.12
C GLY A 52 3.04 -32.10 -4.55
N ASP A 53 2.02 -32.73 -5.13
CA ASP A 53 1.49 -32.35 -6.44
C ASP A 53 0.53 -31.15 -6.35
N GLU A 54 -0.29 -31.08 -5.30
CA GLU A 54 -1.19 -29.95 -5.00
C GLU A 54 -0.42 -28.69 -4.58
N GLY A 55 0.74 -28.84 -3.93
CA GLY A 55 1.57 -27.69 -3.53
C GLY A 55 2.06 -26.85 -4.72
N SER A 56 2.35 -27.49 -5.86
CA SER A 56 2.85 -26.79 -7.05
C SER A 56 1.77 -25.97 -7.76
N SER A 57 0.54 -26.47 -7.82
CA SER A 57 -0.60 -25.79 -8.44
C SER A 57 -1.05 -24.59 -7.61
N LEU A 58 -1.07 -24.72 -6.28
CA LEU A 58 -1.39 -23.63 -5.35
C LEU A 58 -0.38 -22.48 -5.42
N VAL A 59 0.92 -22.78 -5.55
CA VAL A 59 1.96 -21.74 -5.70
C VAL A 59 1.78 -20.97 -7.02
N ASN A 60 1.43 -21.66 -8.11
CA ASN A 60 1.17 -21.03 -9.40
C ASN A 60 -0.08 -20.15 -9.36
N GLU A 61 -1.16 -20.62 -8.74
CA GLU A 61 -2.38 -19.84 -8.55
C GLU A 61 -2.12 -18.58 -7.71
N ARG A 62 -1.42 -18.71 -6.58
CA ARG A 62 -1.06 -17.57 -5.72
C ARG A 62 -0.23 -16.52 -6.46
N ASN A 63 0.77 -16.96 -7.24
CA ASN A 63 1.62 -16.05 -8.02
C ASN A 63 0.83 -15.36 -9.12
N PHE A 64 -0.09 -16.06 -9.79
CA PHE A 64 -0.99 -15.49 -10.79
C PHE A 64 -1.97 -14.48 -10.18
N LEU A 65 -2.55 -14.79 -9.01
CA LEU A 65 -3.41 -13.86 -8.29
C LEU A 65 -2.65 -12.62 -7.83
N THR A 66 -1.41 -12.78 -7.37
CA THR A 66 -0.52 -11.65 -7.00
C THR A 66 -0.29 -10.73 -8.20
N LEU A 67 0.01 -11.31 -9.37
CA LEU A 67 0.15 -10.57 -10.63
C LEU A 67 -1.11 -9.78 -10.97
N LEU A 68 -2.27 -10.44 -10.94
CA LEU A 68 -3.55 -9.84 -11.31
C LEU A 68 -3.92 -8.69 -10.38
N VAL A 69 -3.80 -8.90 -9.06
CA VAL A 69 -4.12 -7.87 -8.05
C VAL A 69 -3.17 -6.68 -8.18
N ASN A 70 -1.86 -6.91 -8.36
CA ASN A 70 -0.91 -5.83 -8.53
C ASN A 70 -1.17 -5.00 -9.79
N ILE A 71 -1.52 -5.64 -10.91
CA ILE A 71 -1.90 -4.93 -12.14
C ILE A 71 -3.19 -4.13 -11.90
N ALA A 72 -4.23 -4.75 -11.36
CA ALA A 72 -5.50 -4.08 -11.12
C ALA A 72 -5.35 -2.85 -10.19
N MET A 73 -4.61 -3.00 -9.09
CA MET A 73 -4.33 -1.91 -8.15
C MET A 73 -3.49 -0.81 -8.79
N SER A 74 -2.43 -1.16 -9.53
CA SER A 74 -1.57 -0.17 -10.19
C SER A 74 -2.33 0.62 -11.25
N VAL A 75 -3.20 -0.04 -12.03
CA VAL A 75 -4.09 0.61 -12.99
C VAL A 75 -5.09 1.53 -12.29
N ALA A 76 -5.74 1.06 -11.22
CA ALA A 76 -6.68 1.87 -10.46
C ALA A 76 -6.03 3.14 -9.90
N PHE A 77 -4.88 3.03 -9.24
CA PHE A 77 -4.16 4.19 -8.71
C PHE A 77 -3.66 5.12 -9.81
N SER A 78 -3.16 4.58 -10.91
CA SER A 78 -2.74 5.37 -12.08
C SER A 78 -3.87 6.26 -12.61
N LEU A 79 -5.07 5.70 -12.75
CA LEU A 79 -6.26 6.45 -13.20
C LEU A 79 -6.69 7.50 -12.17
N ILE A 80 -6.64 7.19 -10.88
CA ILE A 80 -6.94 8.14 -9.79
C ILE A 80 -5.95 9.32 -9.84
N ILE A 81 -4.65 9.05 -9.96
CA ILE A 81 -3.60 10.08 -10.03
C ILE A 81 -3.83 11.00 -11.23
N ILE A 82 -4.03 10.43 -12.43
CA ILE A 82 -4.26 11.22 -13.65
C ILE A 82 -5.55 12.05 -13.55
N GLY A 83 -6.62 11.47 -13.00
CA GLY A 83 -7.90 12.14 -12.84
C GLY A 83 -7.78 13.33 -11.89
N PHE A 84 -7.18 13.12 -10.72
CA PHE A 84 -6.99 14.17 -9.73
C PHE A 84 -6.01 15.25 -10.20
N TYR A 85 -4.92 14.85 -10.85
CA TYR A 85 -3.95 15.77 -11.44
C TYR A 85 -4.61 16.70 -12.47
N TYR A 86 -5.43 16.15 -13.36
CA TYR A 86 -6.18 16.93 -14.34
C TYR A 86 -7.17 17.91 -13.70
N ILE A 87 -7.99 17.43 -12.77
CA ILE A 87 -9.03 18.23 -12.11
C ILE A 87 -8.41 19.39 -11.32
N ARG A 88 -7.30 19.14 -10.61
CA ARG A 88 -6.74 20.11 -9.67
C ARG A 88 -5.84 21.15 -10.32
N TYR A 89 -5.03 20.76 -11.30
CA TYR A 89 -3.94 21.61 -11.80
C TYR A 89 -4.01 21.92 -13.30
N GLY A 90 -4.80 21.15 -14.06
CA GLY A 90 -4.62 21.10 -15.51
C GLY A 90 -3.26 20.48 -15.89
N PHE A 91 -3.19 19.75 -17.01
CA PHE A 91 -1.94 19.16 -17.46
C PHE A 91 -0.90 20.25 -17.74
N GLY A 92 0.37 20.05 -17.33
CA GLY A 92 1.46 20.93 -17.75
C GLY A 92 2.67 20.96 -16.82
N ASP A 93 2.48 20.86 -15.50
CA ASP A 93 3.59 20.86 -14.54
C ASP A 93 3.80 19.48 -13.89
N THR A 94 4.98 18.91 -14.13
CA THR A 94 5.44 17.64 -13.56
C THR A 94 5.58 17.66 -12.03
N ARG A 95 5.83 18.83 -11.43
CA ARG A 95 5.89 18.99 -9.96
C ARG A 95 4.54 18.76 -9.32
N ASN A 96 3.47 19.19 -9.98
CA ASN A 96 2.11 18.97 -9.50
C ASN A 96 1.71 17.49 -9.63
N LEU A 97 2.14 16.79 -10.70
CA LEU A 97 1.98 15.34 -10.81
C LEU A 97 2.72 14.59 -9.70
N LEU A 98 3.95 15.00 -9.38
CA LEU A 98 4.73 14.44 -8.27
C LEU A 98 4.01 14.63 -6.94
N LYS A 99 3.51 15.84 -6.65
CA LYS A 99 2.73 16.14 -5.44
C LYS A 99 1.51 15.24 -5.34
N VAL A 100 0.70 15.14 -6.38
CA VAL A 100 -0.51 14.29 -6.36
C VAL A 100 -0.16 12.83 -6.11
N THR A 101 0.87 12.33 -6.80
CA THR A 101 1.29 10.93 -6.68
C THR A 101 1.76 10.61 -5.26
N PHE A 102 2.66 11.42 -4.70
CA PHE A 102 3.19 11.16 -3.35
C PHE A 102 2.22 11.54 -2.23
N SER A 103 1.28 12.46 -2.44
CA SER A 103 0.14 12.63 -1.54
C SER A 103 -0.71 11.37 -1.50
N GLY A 104 -0.94 10.71 -2.65
CA GLY A 104 -1.60 9.41 -2.72
C GLY A 104 -0.87 8.33 -1.92
N PHE A 105 0.46 8.24 -2.06
CA PHE A 105 1.28 7.33 -1.24
C PHE A 105 1.10 7.57 0.26
N ILE A 106 1.11 8.83 0.69
CA ILE A 106 0.95 9.17 2.12
C ILE A 106 -0.44 8.76 2.61
N VAL A 107 -1.49 9.09 1.85
CA VAL A 107 -2.91 8.81 2.17
C VAL A 107 -3.20 7.32 2.23
N PHE A 108 -2.90 6.60 1.15
CA PHE A 108 -3.37 5.22 0.99
C PHE A 108 -2.44 4.18 1.63
N PHE A 109 -1.18 4.52 1.88
CA PHE A 109 -0.19 3.57 2.38
C PHE A 109 0.49 4.02 3.67
N LEU A 110 1.20 5.15 3.65
CA LEU A 110 2.11 5.52 4.74
C LEU A 110 1.37 5.76 6.05
N LEU A 111 0.35 6.63 6.01
CA LEU A 111 -0.33 7.08 7.22
C LEU A 111 -1.08 5.93 7.92
N PRO A 112 -1.87 5.08 7.23
CA PRO A 112 -2.47 3.92 7.89
C PRO A 112 -1.44 2.94 8.48
N LYS A 113 -0.30 2.76 7.81
CA LYS A 113 0.72 1.78 8.22
C LYS A 113 1.65 2.25 9.34
N ILE A 114 1.71 3.55 9.62
CA ILE A 114 2.33 4.06 10.85
C ILE A 114 1.57 3.54 12.08
N PHE A 115 0.25 3.40 11.96
CA PHE A 115 -0.61 2.95 13.04
C PHE A 115 -0.78 1.42 13.08
N ILE A 116 -0.69 0.78 11.91
CA ILE A 116 -0.91 -0.66 11.75
C ILE A 116 0.17 -1.21 10.82
N LEU A 117 1.26 -1.69 11.41
CA LEU A 117 2.35 -2.29 10.64
C LEU A 117 1.83 -3.48 9.82
N PRO A 118 2.39 -3.72 8.60
CA PRO A 118 2.08 -4.91 7.82
C PRO A 118 2.23 -6.19 8.67
N GLN A 119 1.22 -7.06 8.62
CA GLN A 119 1.22 -8.33 9.34
C GLN A 119 1.45 -9.48 8.36
N LEU A 120 2.16 -10.50 8.81
CA LEU A 120 2.30 -11.74 8.05
C LEU A 120 0.96 -12.48 8.00
N PRO A 121 0.67 -13.21 6.92
CA PRO A 121 -0.48 -14.12 6.89
C PRO A 121 -0.44 -15.09 8.07
N GLY A 122 -1.60 -15.45 8.60
CA GLY A 122 -1.72 -16.40 9.72
C GLY A 122 -1.55 -15.79 11.12
N GLN A 123 -0.93 -14.61 11.22
CA GLN A 123 -0.91 -13.85 12.48
C GLN A 123 -2.33 -13.47 12.88
N SER A 124 -2.62 -13.59 14.18
CA SER A 124 -3.84 -13.05 14.78
C SER A 124 -3.90 -11.54 14.50
N LEU A 125 -4.63 -11.16 13.45
CA LEU A 125 -5.19 -9.82 13.34
C LEU A 125 -5.91 -9.59 14.67
N GLY A 126 -5.49 -8.59 15.43
CA GLY A 126 -6.17 -8.25 16.68
C GLY A 126 -7.62 -7.83 16.42
N ASN A 127 -8.06 -6.70 16.95
CA ASN A 127 -9.40 -6.23 16.62
C ASN A 127 -9.46 -5.77 15.12
N THR A 128 -10.00 -6.60 14.23
CA THR A 128 -10.06 -6.31 12.78
C THR A 128 -10.91 -5.07 12.49
N THR A 129 -12.01 -4.88 13.22
CA THR A 129 -12.86 -3.69 13.12
C THR A 129 -12.09 -2.43 13.50
N PHE A 130 -11.27 -2.51 14.54
CA PHE A 130 -10.39 -1.41 14.95
C PHE A 130 -9.40 -1.03 13.84
N MET A 131 -8.79 -2.02 13.18
CA MET A 131 -7.86 -1.77 12.07
C MET A 131 -8.55 -1.06 10.89
N GLN A 132 -9.78 -1.46 10.56
CA GLN A 132 -10.57 -0.83 9.50
C GLN A 132 -10.94 0.61 9.84
N ILE A 133 -11.33 0.88 11.08
CA ILE A 133 -11.68 2.23 11.54
C ILE A 133 -10.47 3.17 11.45
N ILE A 134 -9.28 2.73 11.90
CA ILE A 134 -8.05 3.54 11.80
C ILE A 134 -7.72 3.84 10.35
N TRP A 135 -7.80 2.83 9.48
CA TRP A 135 -7.51 3.02 8.06
C TRP A 135 -8.45 4.06 7.44
N ILE A 136 -9.75 3.98 7.73
CA ILE A 136 -10.75 4.94 7.22
C ILE A 136 -10.51 6.34 7.78
N LEU A 137 -10.32 6.48 9.10
CA LEU A 137 -10.15 7.79 9.75
C LEU A 137 -8.87 8.50 9.28
N SER A 138 -7.75 7.78 9.19
CA SER A 138 -6.48 8.35 8.71
C SER A 138 -6.57 8.76 7.23
N THR A 139 -7.18 7.92 6.40
CA THR A 139 -7.39 8.20 4.97
C THR A 139 -8.31 9.41 4.76
N LEU A 140 -9.49 9.42 5.39
CA LEU A 140 -10.44 10.53 5.27
C LEU A 140 -9.90 11.83 5.84
N GLY A 141 -9.25 11.79 7.00
CA GLY A 141 -8.64 12.96 7.62
C GLY A 141 -7.64 13.64 6.69
N LEU A 142 -6.79 12.86 6.01
CA LEU A 142 -5.79 13.42 5.11
C LEU A 142 -6.39 13.88 3.76
N ILE A 143 -7.40 13.19 3.23
CA ILE A 143 -8.15 13.66 2.05
C ILE A 143 -8.78 15.02 2.33
N VAL A 144 -9.44 15.18 3.48
CA VAL A 144 -10.05 16.45 3.89
C VAL A 144 -8.97 17.53 4.04
N ALA A 145 -7.85 17.22 4.71
CA ALA A 145 -6.74 18.16 4.88
C ALA A 145 -6.16 18.64 3.54
N LEU A 146 -5.97 17.72 2.58
CA LEU A 146 -5.47 18.06 1.24
C LEU A 146 -6.49 18.85 0.41
N ALA A 147 -7.80 18.57 0.56
CA ALA A 147 -8.85 19.27 -0.17
C ALA A 147 -9.02 20.73 0.27
N ILE A 148 -8.74 21.04 1.54
CA ILE A 148 -8.86 22.40 2.10
C ILE A 148 -7.55 23.18 2.13
N SER A 149 -6.40 22.48 2.01
CA SER A 149 -5.04 23.04 2.01
C SER A 149 -4.95 24.33 1.17
N ASP A 150 -5.35 24.27 -0.10
CA ASP A 150 -5.21 25.40 -1.01
C ASP A 150 -6.09 26.64 -0.71
N ARG A 151 -6.98 26.56 0.29
CA ARG A 151 -7.83 27.67 0.75
C ARG A 151 -7.44 28.20 2.13
N MET A 152 -6.43 27.60 2.75
CA MET A 152 -6.06 27.86 4.13
C MET A 152 -4.75 28.65 4.19
N SER A 153 -4.60 29.49 5.21
CA SER A 153 -3.30 30.12 5.47
C SER A 153 -2.31 29.03 5.90
N TYR A 154 -1.02 29.26 5.63
CA TYR A 154 0.05 28.31 5.94
C TYR A 154 0.07 27.82 7.41
N PHE A 155 -0.48 28.63 8.33
CA PHE A 155 -0.65 28.27 9.74
C PHE A 155 -1.80 27.28 9.97
N SER A 156 -2.96 27.50 9.34
CA SER A 156 -4.14 26.64 9.49
C SER A 156 -3.98 25.25 8.89
N GLU A 157 -3.19 25.10 7.80
CA GLU A 157 -2.85 23.79 7.25
C GLU A 157 -2.05 22.94 8.24
N ARG A 158 -1.02 23.54 8.85
CA ARG A 158 -0.20 22.87 9.86
C ARG A 158 -1.00 22.53 11.11
N LEU A 159 -1.92 23.41 11.54
CA LEU A 159 -2.80 23.16 12.68
C LEU A 159 -3.74 21.97 12.44
N LEU A 160 -4.32 21.86 11.24
CA LEU A 160 -5.19 20.73 10.86
C LEU A 160 -4.42 19.41 10.78
N LEU A 161 -3.22 19.41 10.18
CA LEU A 161 -2.34 18.25 10.19
C LEU A 161 -1.96 17.85 11.62
N LEU A 162 -1.60 18.81 12.47
CA LEU A 162 -1.27 18.56 13.88
C LEU A 162 -2.46 18.04 14.67
N LEU A 163 -3.67 18.58 14.47
CA LEU A 163 -4.90 18.08 15.10
C LEU A 163 -5.24 16.67 14.64
N SER A 164 -5.09 16.39 13.34
CA SER A 164 -5.33 15.05 12.78
C SER A 164 -4.35 14.05 13.38
N ILE A 165 -3.06 14.37 13.37
CA ILE A 165 -2.00 13.56 13.97
C ILE A 165 -2.23 13.41 15.48
N PHE A 166 -2.63 14.46 16.18
CA PHE A 166 -2.91 14.46 17.61
C PHE A 166 -4.10 13.56 17.96
N ILE A 167 -5.22 13.66 17.25
CA ILE A 167 -6.40 12.81 17.45
C ILE A 167 -6.03 11.33 17.22
N ILE A 168 -5.28 11.05 16.16
CA ILE A 168 -4.86 9.68 15.87
C ILE A 168 -3.85 9.19 16.91
N SER A 169 -2.94 10.06 17.38
CA SER A 169 -1.95 9.72 18.42
C SER A 169 -2.61 9.46 19.77
N ILE A 170 -3.63 10.25 20.16
CA ILE A 170 -4.42 10.02 21.37
C ILE A 170 -5.15 8.68 21.28
N PHE A 171 -5.73 8.38 20.13
CA PHE A 171 -6.45 7.13 19.90
C PHE A 171 -5.52 5.91 19.97
N VAL A 172 -4.31 6.02 19.41
CA VAL A 172 -3.27 4.98 19.47
C VAL A 172 -2.79 4.77 20.92
N LEU A 173 -2.53 5.85 21.66
CA LEU A 173 -2.14 5.75 23.08
C LEU A 173 -3.20 5.09 23.95
N LEU A 174 -4.48 5.33 23.66
CA LEU A 174 -5.60 4.71 24.38
C LEU A 174 -5.80 3.23 24.04
N ASN A 175 -5.13 2.70 23.02
CA ASN A 175 -5.26 1.34 22.53
C ASN A 175 -3.89 0.65 22.34
N ALA A 176 -2.87 1.10 23.10
CA ALA A 176 -1.46 0.76 22.89
C ALA A 176 -1.13 -0.74 23.03
N ASP A 177 -1.97 -1.52 23.72
CA ASP A 177 -1.81 -2.97 23.86
C ASP A 177 -1.91 -3.73 22.51
N LEU A 178 -2.42 -3.08 21.45
CA LEU A 178 -2.54 -3.65 20.09
C LEU A 178 -1.34 -3.38 19.17
N VAL A 179 -0.42 -2.47 19.55
CA VAL A 179 0.52 -1.83 18.60
C VAL A 179 1.95 -2.37 18.69
N MET A 180 2.32 -3.05 19.77
CA MET A 180 3.67 -3.57 19.97
C MET A 180 3.67 -5.10 20.10
N TYR A 181 3.24 -5.79 19.05
CA TYR A 181 3.54 -7.22 18.91
C TYR A 181 5.07 -7.36 18.85
N LYS A 182 5.64 -8.26 19.65
CA LYS A 182 7.07 -8.56 19.65
C LYS A 182 7.48 -8.93 18.22
N THR A 183 8.28 -8.08 17.59
CA THR A 183 8.68 -8.25 16.19
C THR A 183 9.86 -9.21 16.11
N ASP A 184 9.61 -10.42 15.62
CA ASP A 184 10.68 -11.36 15.26
C ASP A 184 11.33 -10.93 13.93
N PRO A 185 12.59 -11.33 13.64
CA PRO A 185 13.33 -10.87 12.46
C PRO A 185 12.60 -11.03 11.12
N LEU A 186 11.81 -12.10 10.98
CA LEU A 186 10.97 -12.37 9.81
C LEU A 186 9.89 -11.29 9.61
N HIS A 187 9.23 -10.88 10.69
CA HIS A 187 8.20 -9.84 10.65
C HIS A 187 8.80 -8.48 10.30
N SER A 188 9.97 -8.15 10.87
CA SER A 188 10.70 -6.92 10.51
C SER A 188 11.08 -6.89 9.03
N ALA A 189 11.55 -8.00 8.47
CA ALA A 189 11.83 -8.11 7.03
C ALA A 189 10.56 -7.89 6.20
N PHE A 190 9.45 -8.52 6.58
CA PHE A 190 8.17 -8.36 5.88
C PHE A 190 7.67 -6.92 5.86
N ILE A 191 7.77 -6.22 6.99
CA ILE A 191 7.44 -4.78 7.09
C ILE A 191 8.29 -3.97 6.11
N TYR A 192 9.61 -4.23 6.09
CA TYR A 192 10.57 -3.54 5.24
C TYR A 192 10.29 -3.76 3.74
N TYR A 193 10.16 -5.01 3.29
CA TYR A 193 9.93 -5.30 1.88
C TYR A 193 8.54 -4.86 1.41
N THR A 194 7.52 -4.91 2.27
CA THR A 194 6.20 -4.34 1.95
C THR A 194 6.25 -2.83 1.77
N PHE A 195 7.03 -2.13 2.61
CA PHE A 195 7.28 -0.71 2.47
C PHE A 195 7.98 -0.37 1.16
N ILE A 196 9.07 -1.08 0.84
CA ILE A 196 9.82 -0.86 -0.40
C ILE A 196 8.95 -1.16 -1.62
N SER A 197 8.20 -2.26 -1.62
CA SER A 197 7.28 -2.60 -2.72
C SER A 197 6.31 -1.46 -3.03
N ASN A 198 5.72 -0.86 -1.99
CA ASN A 198 4.82 0.27 -2.17
C ASN A 198 5.56 1.52 -2.64
N LEU A 199 6.73 1.83 -2.09
CA LEU A 199 7.53 2.95 -2.56
C LEU A 199 7.89 2.81 -4.05
N ILE A 200 8.25 1.60 -4.48
CA ILE A 200 8.50 1.26 -5.89
C ILE A 200 7.24 1.50 -6.73
N LEU A 201 6.08 0.99 -6.29
CA LEU A 201 4.80 1.19 -7.00
C LEU A 201 4.52 2.68 -7.25
N TRP A 202 4.53 3.50 -6.20
CA TRP A 202 4.18 4.92 -6.33
C TRP A 202 5.23 5.70 -7.13
N THR A 203 6.51 5.34 -7.02
CA THR A 203 7.59 5.94 -7.82
C THR A 203 7.45 5.58 -9.30
N LEU A 204 7.19 4.31 -9.63
CA LEU A 204 6.97 3.86 -11.00
C LEU A 204 5.72 4.47 -11.61
N LEU A 205 4.63 4.62 -10.84
CA LEU A 205 3.44 5.35 -11.32
C LEU A 205 3.80 6.78 -11.70
N TYR A 206 4.53 7.52 -10.86
CA TYR A 206 4.99 8.87 -11.19
C TYR A 206 5.83 8.88 -12.48
N LEU A 207 6.85 8.01 -12.58
CA LEU A 207 7.77 7.98 -13.70
C LEU A 207 7.05 7.64 -15.02
N ASN A 208 6.24 6.58 -15.02
CA ASN A 208 5.50 6.14 -16.21
C ASN A 208 4.46 7.20 -16.62
N LEU A 209 3.69 7.76 -15.69
CA LEU A 209 2.71 8.80 -16.00
C LEU A 209 3.38 10.06 -16.54
N ASN A 210 4.49 10.49 -15.93
CA ASN A 210 5.25 11.64 -16.38
C ASN A 210 5.83 11.46 -17.79
N TYR A 211 6.15 10.22 -18.17
CA TYR A 211 6.57 9.86 -19.52
C TYR A 211 5.39 9.94 -20.50
N PHE A 212 4.32 9.17 -20.29
CA PHE A 212 3.21 9.05 -21.24
C PHE A 212 2.26 10.26 -21.33
N ILE A 213 2.32 11.21 -20.39
CA ILE A 213 1.47 12.43 -20.45
C ILE A 213 2.14 13.54 -21.27
N LYS A 214 3.47 13.51 -21.43
CA LYS A 214 4.23 14.52 -22.16
C LYS A 214 4.20 14.33 -23.68
N ASP A 215 3.99 13.09 -24.11
CA ASP A 215 3.84 12.68 -25.52
C ASP A 215 2.34 12.66 -25.91
#